data_AF-B3RKV2-F1
#
_entry.id   AF-B3RKV2-F1
#
_cell.length_a   1.000
_cell.length_b   1.000
_cell.length_c   1.000
_cell.angle_alpha   90.00
_cell.angle_beta   90.00
_cell.angle_gamma   90.00
#
_symmetry.space_group_name_H-M   'P 1'
#
loop_
_entity.id
_entity.type
_entity.pdbx_description
1 polymer ?
#
loop_
_entity_poly.entity_id
_entity_poly.type
_entity_poly.pdbx_seq_one_letter_code
_entity_poly.pdbx_strand_id
1 'polypeptide(L)'
;MSKTDVVRPYQTKVQFLNGFHDDIQLCVPDLRCCRAVDDKVWAIIGPSTSSDVEAVQYMATSLRVPQVAPIATYPGFDDRPSMGYLVRMSPSDKWQSRVLADIFQRFHWSYAAIIVSNTDYGIYVTTFIRYT
;
A
#
# COMPACT_ATOMS: atom_id res chain seq x y z
N MET A 1 11.90 -11.93 16.76
CA MET A 1 11.81 -10.65 17.49
C MET A 1 10.38 -10.52 18.00
N SER A 2 10.19 -10.40 19.31
CA SER A 2 8.88 -10.43 19.97
C SER A 2 8.09 -9.14 19.70
N LYS A 3 6.81 -9.26 19.31
CA LYS A 3 5.87 -8.13 19.19
C LYS A 3 5.56 -7.63 20.60
N THR A 4 6.01 -6.43 20.95
CA THR A 4 5.76 -5.81 22.26
C THR A 4 4.42 -5.07 22.24
N ASP A 5 3.38 -5.73 22.76
CA ASP A 5 2.12 -5.08 23.14
C ASP A 5 2.29 -4.46 24.53
N VAL A 6 2.42 -3.14 24.60
CA VAL A 6 2.32 -2.38 25.87
C VAL A 6 0.84 -2.13 26.11
N VAL A 7 0.24 -2.64 27.20
CA VAL A 7 -1.20 -2.48 27.54
C VAL A 7 -1.44 -1.47 28.68
N ARG A 8 -2.26 -0.43 28.48
CA ARG A 8 -2.72 0.60 29.47
C ARG A 8 -4.18 1.02 29.21
N PRO A 9 -4.93 1.52 30.22
CA PRO A 9 -6.42 1.56 30.21
C PRO A 9 -7.10 2.60 29.30
N TYR A 10 -6.35 3.28 28.43
CA TYR A 10 -6.85 4.27 27.44
C TYR A 10 -6.10 4.14 26.12
N GLN A 11 -5.66 2.94 25.77
CA GLN A 11 -4.72 2.78 24.68
C GLN A 11 -5.39 2.71 23.32
N THR A 12 -5.08 3.72 22.52
CA THR A 12 -4.93 3.62 21.07
C THR A 12 -3.94 2.50 20.75
N LYS A 13 -4.44 1.31 20.38
CA LYS A 13 -3.59 0.24 19.84
C LYS A 13 -3.35 0.53 18.36
N VAL A 14 -2.08 0.63 17.97
CA VAL A 14 -1.65 0.76 16.57
C VAL A 14 -1.01 -0.54 16.16
N GLN A 15 -1.48 -1.14 15.07
CA GLN A 15 -0.93 -2.38 14.54
C GLN A 15 0.12 -2.08 13.48
N PHE A 16 1.35 -2.56 13.67
CA PHE A 16 2.40 -2.53 12.65
C PHE A 16 2.41 -3.83 11.86
N LEU A 17 2.55 -3.70 10.54
CA LEU A 17 2.61 -4.81 9.60
C LEU A 17 3.90 -4.72 8.79
N ASN A 18 4.72 -5.77 8.80
CA ASN A 18 5.92 -5.82 7.97
C ASN A 18 5.64 -6.47 6.61
N GLY A 19 4.73 -7.46 6.55
CA GLY A 19 4.31 -8.13 5.30
C GLY A 19 2.93 -8.78 5.39
N PHE A 20 2.32 -9.10 4.23
CA PHE A 20 0.95 -9.64 4.17
C PHE A 20 0.83 -11.05 4.74
N HIS A 21 1.74 -11.97 4.39
CA HIS A 21 1.62 -13.38 4.78
C HIS A 21 1.85 -13.64 6.28
N ASP A 22 2.75 -12.89 6.92
CA ASP A 22 3.19 -13.20 8.29
C ASP A 22 2.48 -12.38 9.38
N ASP A 23 1.93 -11.20 9.04
CA ASP A 23 1.39 -10.26 10.02
C ASP A 23 -0.12 -10.01 9.90
N ILE A 24 -0.77 -10.51 8.84
CA ILE A 24 -2.17 -10.21 8.51
C ILE A 24 -3.01 -11.48 8.63
N GLN A 25 -3.03 -12.01 9.84
CA GLN A 25 -4.15 -12.86 10.30
C GLN A 25 -5.37 -11.97 10.63
N LEU A 26 -5.70 -11.01 9.77
CA LEU A 26 -6.67 -9.96 10.07
C LEU A 26 -8.11 -10.39 9.82
N CYS A 27 -8.37 -11.42 9.01
CA CYS A 27 -9.63 -12.20 8.99
C CYS A 27 -9.54 -13.28 7.90
N VAL A 28 -9.14 -14.50 8.28
CA VAL A 28 -9.29 -15.72 7.46
C VAL A 28 -10.37 -16.60 8.11
N PRO A 29 -11.22 -17.30 7.33
CA PRO A 29 -12.46 -17.92 7.85
C PRO A 29 -12.26 -18.96 8.96
N ASP A 30 -11.08 -19.58 9.05
CA ASP A 30 -10.82 -20.70 9.97
C ASP A 30 -10.14 -20.32 11.29
N LEU A 31 -9.83 -19.03 11.53
CA LEU A 31 -9.33 -18.57 12.83
C LEU A 31 -10.16 -17.39 13.35
N ARG A 32 -10.63 -17.53 14.60
CA ARG A 32 -11.29 -16.54 15.47
C ARG A 32 -11.32 -15.12 14.89
N CYS A 33 -12.53 -14.70 14.52
CA CYS A 33 -12.89 -13.42 13.90
C CYS A 33 -12.01 -12.24 14.35
N CYS A 34 -11.30 -11.66 13.38
CA CYS A 34 -10.75 -10.30 13.38
C CYS A 34 -10.17 -9.81 14.73
N ARG A 35 -9.01 -10.36 15.15
CA ARG A 35 -8.28 -9.92 16.37
C ARG A 35 -8.07 -8.41 16.46
N ALA A 36 -7.94 -7.69 15.34
CA ALA A 36 -7.82 -6.22 15.37
C ALA A 36 -9.11 -5.50 15.79
N VAL A 37 -10.28 -6.09 15.53
CA VAL A 37 -11.57 -5.60 16.02
C VAL A 37 -11.68 -5.87 17.52
N ASP A 38 -11.34 -7.08 17.97
CA ASP A 38 -11.33 -7.44 19.38
C ASP A 38 -10.35 -6.56 20.19
N ASP A 39 -9.18 -6.29 19.62
CA ASP A 39 -8.12 -5.49 20.23
C ASP A 39 -8.36 -3.97 20.10
N LYS A 40 -9.48 -3.53 19.51
CA LYS A 40 -9.83 -2.12 19.30
C LYS A 40 -8.69 -1.32 18.66
N VAL A 41 -8.14 -1.82 17.55
CA VAL A 41 -7.07 -1.13 16.82
C VAL A 41 -7.59 0.17 16.19
N TRP A 42 -6.87 1.26 16.42
CA TRP A 42 -7.23 2.59 15.91
C TRP A 42 -6.62 2.91 14.55
N ALA A 43 -5.46 2.32 14.24
CA ALA A 43 -4.78 2.51 12.98
C ALA A 43 -3.87 1.33 12.66
N ILE A 44 -3.66 1.10 11.37
CA ILE A 44 -2.73 0.12 10.84
C ILE A 44 -1.57 0.87 10.18
N ILE A 45 -0.33 0.48 10.43
CA ILE A 45 0.85 1.04 9.76
C ILE A 45 1.52 -0.06 8.94
N GLY A 46 1.77 0.22 7.67
CA GLY A 46 2.25 -0.73 6.68
C GLY A 46 1.10 -1.47 5.99
N PRO A 47 1.38 -2.59 5.30
CA PRO A 47 2.69 -3.19 5.05
C PRO A 47 3.57 -2.38 4.08
N SER A 48 4.75 -2.92 3.75
CA SER A 48 5.76 -2.23 2.94
C SER A 48 5.47 -2.24 1.43
N THR A 49 4.94 -3.35 0.90
CA THR A 49 4.74 -3.49 -0.55
C THR A 49 3.36 -2.97 -0.96
N SER A 50 3.26 -2.40 -2.16
CA SER A 50 2.00 -1.82 -2.64
C SER A 50 0.88 -2.85 -2.78
N SER A 51 1.18 -4.04 -3.29
CA SER A 51 0.18 -5.10 -3.44
C SER A 51 -0.37 -5.55 -2.09
N ASP A 52 0.51 -5.67 -1.09
CA ASP A 52 0.10 -6.00 0.27
C ASP A 52 -0.75 -4.86 0.86
N VAL A 53 -0.33 -3.61 0.70
CA VAL A 53 -1.09 -2.44 1.18
C VAL A 53 -2.50 -2.43 0.61
N GLU A 54 -2.65 -2.69 -0.69
CA GLU A 54 -3.95 -2.77 -1.33
C GLU A 54 -4.82 -3.87 -0.71
N ALA A 55 -4.25 -5.06 -0.50
CA ALA A 55 -4.95 -6.19 0.08
C ALA A 55 -5.44 -5.90 1.51
N VAL A 56 -4.61 -5.26 2.34
CA VAL A 56 -5.02 -4.80 3.69
C VAL A 56 -6.12 -3.77 3.63
N GLN A 57 -6.03 -2.86 2.68
CA GLN A 57 -6.91 -1.72 2.64
C GLN A 57 -8.37 -2.10 2.35
N TYR A 58 -8.62 -3.19 1.61
CA TYR A 58 -9.98 -3.72 1.47
C TYR A 58 -10.59 -4.12 2.81
N MET A 59 -9.78 -4.69 3.71
CA MET A 59 -10.22 -5.07 5.04
C MET A 59 -10.35 -3.87 5.97
N ALA A 60 -9.33 -3.01 5.98
CA ALA A 60 -9.29 -1.80 6.80
C ALA A 60 -10.46 -0.85 6.48
N THR A 61 -10.83 -0.74 5.19
CA THR A 61 -12.02 -0.01 4.75
C THR A 61 -13.31 -0.60 5.31
N SER A 62 -13.44 -1.93 5.29
CA SER A 62 -14.61 -2.62 5.86
C SER A 62 -14.73 -2.43 7.37
N LEU A 63 -13.58 -2.40 8.07
CA LEU A 63 -13.49 -2.16 9.51
C LEU A 63 -13.50 -0.67 9.89
N ARG A 64 -13.47 0.24 8.91
CA ARG A 64 -13.33 1.69 9.08
C ARG A 64 -12.10 2.09 9.92
N VAL A 65 -11.01 1.33 9.79
CA VAL A 65 -9.74 1.59 10.45
C VAL A 65 -8.80 2.28 9.45
N PRO A 66 -8.25 3.47 9.75
CA PRO A 66 -7.28 4.10 8.87
C PRO A 66 -6.00 3.27 8.75
N GLN A 67 -5.51 3.14 7.53
CA GLN A 67 -4.23 2.50 7.23
C GLN A 67 -3.24 3.56 6.76
N VAL A 68 -2.05 3.58 7.35
CA VAL A 68 -0.93 4.43 6.95
C VAL A 68 0.08 3.57 6.19
N ALA A 69 0.33 3.89 4.93
CA ALA A 69 1.35 3.22 4.11
C ALA A 69 2.59 4.11 3.96
N PRO A 70 3.69 3.83 4.68
CA PRO A 70 4.84 4.74 4.71
C PRO A 70 5.59 4.80 3.38
N ILE A 71 5.75 3.65 2.71
CA ILE A 71 6.67 3.51 1.57
C ILE A 71 6.01 2.96 0.30
N ALA A 72 4.70 2.68 0.31
CA ALA A 72 4.00 2.20 -0.88
C ALA A 72 3.70 3.34 -1.85
N THR A 73 4.08 3.16 -3.12
CA THR A 73 4.12 4.21 -4.15
C THR A 73 3.16 3.98 -5.32
N TYR A 74 2.37 2.91 -5.29
CA TYR A 74 1.48 2.51 -6.39
C TYR A 74 0.54 3.64 -6.83
N PRO A 75 0.52 3.99 -8.14
CA PRO A 75 -0.35 5.06 -8.62
C PRO A 75 -1.85 4.74 -8.56
N GLY A 76 -2.24 3.46 -8.45
CA GLY A 76 -3.64 3.06 -8.32
C GLY A 76 -4.30 3.47 -7.00
N PHE A 77 -3.53 4.03 -6.04
CA PHE A 77 -4.06 4.60 -4.81
C PHE A 77 -4.66 6.01 -4.98
N ASP A 78 -4.29 6.76 -6.02
CA ASP A 78 -4.54 8.22 -6.12
C ASP A 78 -6.03 8.57 -6.18
N ASP A 79 -6.79 7.88 -7.03
CA ASP A 79 -8.16 8.27 -7.39
C ASP A 79 -9.14 7.11 -7.20
N ARG A 80 -8.97 6.35 -6.11
CA ARG A 80 -9.71 5.11 -5.88
C ARG A 80 -10.61 5.20 -4.65
N PRO A 81 -11.95 5.28 -4.81
CA PRO A 81 -12.89 5.38 -3.68
C PRO A 81 -12.78 4.23 -2.67
N SER A 82 -12.45 3.01 -3.14
CA SER A 82 -12.26 1.85 -2.27
C SER A 82 -11.00 1.93 -1.39
N MET A 83 -10.17 2.97 -1.56
CA MET A 83 -8.97 3.23 -0.77
C MET A 83 -9.18 4.40 0.21
N GLY A 84 -10.42 4.80 0.50
CA GLY A 84 -10.73 6.00 1.30
C GLY A 84 -10.18 6.05 2.73
N TYR A 85 -9.77 4.92 3.31
CA TYR A 85 -9.11 4.85 4.63
C TYR A 85 -7.57 4.84 4.56
N LEU A 86 -6.99 4.98 3.36
CA LEU A 86 -5.56 4.85 3.13
C LEU A 86 -4.92 6.23 3.15
N VAL A 87 -3.92 6.38 4.01
CA VAL A 87 -3.04 7.53 4.03
C VAL A 87 -1.65 7.05 3.64
N ARG A 88 -1.19 7.40 2.44
CA ARG A 88 0.19 7.13 2.05
C ARG A 88 1.10 8.32 2.37
N MET A 89 2.36 8.03 2.71
CA MET A 89 3.37 9.07 2.94
C MET A 89 4.28 9.28 1.73
N SER A 90 4.48 8.23 0.94
CA SER A 90 5.31 8.28 -0.28
C SER A 90 4.54 8.91 -1.46
N PRO A 91 5.21 9.68 -2.34
CA PRO A 91 4.60 10.18 -3.56
C PRO A 91 4.27 9.04 -4.55
N SER A 92 3.30 9.30 -5.43
CA SER A 92 2.90 8.39 -6.51
C SER A 92 4.03 8.20 -7.53
N ASP A 93 4.30 6.95 -7.94
CA ASP A 93 5.27 6.66 -9.00
C ASP A 93 4.90 7.25 -10.36
N LYS A 94 3.64 7.68 -10.54
CA LYS A 94 3.20 8.46 -11.70
C LYS A 94 4.13 9.64 -11.99
N TRP A 95 4.65 10.28 -10.95
CA TRP A 95 5.58 11.40 -11.10
C TRP A 95 6.95 10.93 -11.59
N GLN A 96 7.46 9.83 -11.05
CA GLN A 96 8.73 9.26 -11.52
C GLN A 96 8.62 8.76 -12.97
N SER A 97 7.50 8.14 -13.35
CA SER A 97 7.26 7.70 -14.73
C SER A 97 7.25 8.84 -15.73
N ARG A 98 6.66 9.99 -15.35
CA ARG A 98 6.67 11.21 -16.18
C ARG A 98 8.09 11.73 -16.37
N VAL A 99 8.87 11.80 -15.30
CA VAL A 99 10.28 12.21 -15.38
C VAL A 99 11.08 11.29 -16.31
N LEU A 100 10.83 9.97 -16.28
CA LEU A 100 11.46 9.05 -17.22
C LEU A 100 11.07 9.36 -18.68
N ALA A 101 9.80 9.64 -18.96
CA ALA A 101 9.37 10.06 -20.30
C ALA A 101 10.06 11.37 -20.74
N ASP A 102 10.14 12.35 -19.84
CA ASP A 102 10.79 13.64 -20.08
C ASP A 102 12.28 13.48 -20.41
N ILE A 103 13.00 12.57 -19.74
CA ILE A 103 14.41 12.26 -20.02
C ILE A 103 14.57 11.76 -21.46
N PHE A 104 13.73 10.82 -21.89
CA PHE A 104 13.81 10.29 -23.25
C PHE A 104 13.52 11.36 -24.30
N GLN A 105 12.54 12.23 -24.04
CA GLN A 105 12.26 13.38 -24.92
C GLN A 105 13.46 14.35 -24.97
N ARG A 106 14.06 14.65 -23.82
CA ARG A 106 15.18 15.59 -23.70
C ARG A 106 16.42 15.12 -24.45
N PHE A 107 16.69 13.82 -24.48
CA PHE A 107 17.87 13.23 -25.12
C PHE A 107 17.59 12.60 -26.50
N HIS A 108 16.37 12.75 -27.01
CA HIS A 108 15.94 12.19 -28.29
C HIS A 108 16.19 10.68 -28.43
N TRP A 109 16.00 9.93 -27.34
CA TRP A 109 16.14 8.47 -27.36
C TRP A 109 14.93 7.84 -28.05
N SER A 110 15.15 7.20 -29.19
CA SER A 110 14.10 6.61 -30.02
C SER A 110 13.87 5.11 -29.79
N TYR A 111 14.67 4.47 -28.93
CA TYR A 111 14.59 3.03 -28.67
C TYR A 111 14.73 2.73 -27.18
N ALA A 112 13.78 1.97 -26.64
CA ALA A 112 13.83 1.41 -25.30
C ALA A 112 13.01 0.12 -25.20
N ALA A 113 13.36 -0.69 -24.20
CA ALA A 113 12.54 -1.80 -23.74
C ALA A 113 12.09 -1.50 -22.31
N ILE A 114 10.80 -1.71 -22.03
CA ILE A 114 10.23 -1.56 -20.70
C ILE A 114 10.05 -2.95 -20.11
N ILE A 115 10.67 -3.20 -18.96
CA ILE A 115 10.56 -4.46 -18.21
C ILE A 115 9.90 -4.12 -16.88
N VAL A 116 8.80 -4.80 -16.57
CA VAL A 116 8.03 -4.59 -15.34
C VAL A 116 7.74 -5.91 -14.65
N SER A 117 7.50 -5.85 -13.34
CA SER A 117 6.94 -6.99 -12.62
C SER A 117 5.53 -7.30 -13.13
N ASN A 118 5.18 -8.58 -13.20
CA ASN A 118 3.83 -9.02 -13.54
C ASN A 118 2.87 -8.85 -12.35
N THR A 119 2.63 -7.58 -12.00
CA THR A 119 1.77 -7.15 -10.89
C THR A 119 1.03 -5.89 -11.32
N ASP A 120 -0.10 -5.60 -10.68
CA ASP A 120 -0.85 -4.36 -10.95
C ASP A 120 0.02 -3.12 -10.73
N TYR A 121 0.89 -3.14 -9.73
CA TYR A 121 1.92 -2.12 -9.53
C TYR A 121 2.80 -1.90 -10.77
N GLY A 122 3.47 -2.96 -11.22
CA GLY A 122 4.41 -2.89 -12.34
C GLY A 122 3.73 -2.51 -13.66
N ILE A 123 2.56 -3.09 -13.93
CA ILE A 123 1.81 -2.84 -15.16
C ILE A 123 1.29 -1.39 -15.20
N TYR A 124 0.73 -0.88 -14.10
CA TYR A 124 0.07 0.42 -14.11
C TYR A 124 1.04 1.59 -14.31
N VAL A 125 2.26 1.47 -13.78
CA VAL A 125 3.35 2.45 -13.95
C VAL A 125 3.63 2.72 -15.44
N THR A 126 3.49 1.72 -16.31
CA THR A 126 3.70 1.88 -17.76
C THR A 126 2.72 2.86 -18.42
N THR A 127 1.53 3.05 -17.84
CA THR A 127 0.50 3.96 -18.37
C THR A 127 0.99 5.41 -18.46
N PHE A 128 1.89 5.79 -17.56
CA PHE A 128 2.40 7.16 -17.47
C PHE A 128 3.68 7.39 -18.27
N ILE A 129 4.27 6.33 -18.82
CA ILE A 129 5.37 6.41 -19.78
C ILE A 129 4.75 6.48 -21.19
N ARG A 130 4.04 7.57 -21.48
CA ARG A 130 3.49 7.85 -22.81
C ARG A 130 4.08 9.12 -23.36
N TYR A 131 4.69 9.00 -24.54
CA TYR A 131 5.12 10.13 -25.36
C TYR A 131 3.87 10.76 -25.99
N THR A 132 3.66 12.05 -25.74
CA THR A 132 2.81 12.90 -26.60
C THR A 132 3.66 13.54 -27.67
#